data_AF-A0A0F9BQQ2-F1
#
_entry.id   AF-A0A0F9BQQ2-F1
#
_cell.length_a   1.000
_cell.length_b   1.000
_cell.length_c   1.000
_cell.angle_alpha   90.00
_cell.angle_beta   90.00
_cell.angle_gamma   90.00
#
_symmetry.space_group_name_H-M   'P 1'
#
loop_
_entity.id
_entity.type
_entity.pdbx_description
1 polymer ?
#
loop_
_entity_poly.entity_id
_entity_poly.type
_entity_poly.pdbx_seq_one_letter_code
_entity_poly.pdbx_strand_id
1 'polypeptide(L)' 'MSSSYEKIGVLFKKLNLDLYKWVVRRSKEEDMSMSSFIVRSLKKIRRIENDEKSI' A
#
# COMPACT_ATOMS: atom_id res chain seq x y z
N MET A 1 -17.09 -5.77 -12.80
CA MET A 1 -17.14 -4.96 -11.56
C MET A 1 -15.73 -4.85 -11.00
N SER A 2 -15.09 -3.68 -11.05
CA SER A 2 -13.78 -3.50 -10.39
C SER A 2 -13.99 -3.56 -8.88
N SER A 3 -13.32 -4.47 -8.18
CA SER A 3 -13.40 -4.52 -6.72
C SER A 3 -12.96 -3.18 -6.13
N SER A 4 -13.51 -2.76 -4.99
CA SER A 4 -13.14 -1.51 -4.31
C SER A 4 -11.62 -1.36 -4.07
N TYR A 5 -10.88 -2.48 -4.09
CA TYR A 5 -9.44 -2.56 -3.95
C TYR A 5 -8.64 -2.14 -5.20
N GLU A 6 -9.19 -2.28 -6.41
CA GLU A 6 -8.53 -1.78 -7.64
C GLU A 6 -8.47 -0.25 -7.66
N LYS A 7 -9.47 0.41 -7.05
CA LYS A 7 -9.53 1.87 -6.93
C LYS A 7 -8.37 2.44 -6.10
N ILE A 8 -7.85 1.67 -5.12
CA ILE A 8 -6.70 2.08 -4.29
C ILE A 8 -5.44 2.19 -5.15
N GLY A 9 -5.23 1.25 -6.08
CA GLY A 9 -4.11 1.28 -7.01
C GLY A 9 -4.13 2.50 -7.93
N VAL A 10 -5.30 2.84 -8.47
CA VAL A 10 -5.50 4.02 -9.32
C VAL A 10 -5.23 5.32 -8.54
N LEU A 11 -5.71 5.40 -7.29
CA LEU A 11 -5.46 6.56 -6.43
C LEU A 11 -3.96 6.73 -6.13
N PHE A 12 -3.28 5.65 -5.74
CA PHE A 12 -1.83 5.67 -5.47
C PHE A 12 -1.04 6.13 -6.69
N LYS A 13 -1.39 5.63 -7.88
CA LYS A 13 -0.76 6.05 -9.14
C LYS A 13 -0.91 7.54 -9.41
N LYS A 14 -2.06 8.13 -9.11
CA LYS A 14 -2.32 9.57 -9.29
C LYS A 14 -1.55 10.44 -8.29
N LEU A 15 -1.36 9.96 -7.06
CA LEU A 15 -0.66 10.71 -6.01
C LEU A 15 0.84 10.73 -6.24
N ASN A 16 1.44 9.58 -6.58
CA ASN A 16 2.87 9.48 -6.78
C ASN A 16 3.21 8.26 -7.67
N LEU A 17 3.68 8.53 -8.90
CA LEU A 17 3.96 7.49 -9.89
C LEU A 17 5.12 6.58 -9.49
N ASP A 18 6.17 7.13 -8.87
CA ASP A 18 7.36 6.36 -8.53
C ASP A 18 7.09 5.43 -7.34
N LEU A 19 6.38 5.93 -6.33
CA LEU A 19 5.88 5.10 -5.23
C LEU A 19 4.95 4.00 -5.75
N TYR A 20 4.06 4.32 -6.69
CA TYR A 20 3.18 3.33 -7.32
C TYR A 20 3.98 2.24 -8.05
N LYS A 21 4.98 2.61 -8.87
CA LYS A 21 5.85 1.63 -9.55
C LYS A 21 6.59 0.74 -8.56
N TRP A 22 7.09 1.33 -7.47
CA TRP A 22 7.75 0.59 -6.40
C TRP A 22 6.80 -0.41 -5.73
N VAL A 23 5.58 0.01 -5.38
CA VAL A 23 4.53 -0.85 -4.81
C VAL A 23 4.19 -2.02 -5.74
N VAL A 24 4.02 -1.78 -7.04
CA VAL A 24 3.74 -2.82 -8.03
C VAL A 24 4.87 -3.85 -8.10
N ARG A 25 6.14 -3.38 -8.06
CA ARG A 25 7.30 -4.28 -8.07
C ARG A 25 7.32 -5.15 -6.81
N ARG A 26 7.18 -4.53 -5.64
CA ARG A 26 7.23 -5.22 -4.34
C ARG A 26 6.09 -6.20 -4.13
N SER A 27 4.87 -5.86 -4.58
CA SER A 27 3.75 -6.78 -4.44
C SER A 27 3.97 -8.07 -5.24
N LYS A 28 4.63 -7.99 -6.40
CA LYS A 28 5.01 -9.16 -7.20
C LYS A 28 6.15 -9.96 -6.56
N GLU A 29 7.18 -9.28 -6.05
CA GLU A 29 8.29 -9.92 -5.32
C GLU A 29 7.79 -10.74 -4.12
N GLU A 30 6.69 -10.31 -3.50
CA GLU A 30 6.09 -10.95 -2.33
C GLU A 30 4.86 -11.84 -2.64
N ASP A 31 4.61 -12.15 -3.91
CA ASP A 31 3.49 -12.96 -4.38
C ASP A 31 2.12 -12.55 -3.79
N MET A 32 1.84 -11.24 -3.81
CA MET A 32 0.61 -10.70 -3.27
C MET A 32 -0.05 -9.67 -4.17
N SER A 33 -1.37 -9.51 -3.98
CA SER A 33 -2.10 -8.44 -4.66
C SER A 33 -1.55 -7.07 -4.24
N MET A 34 -1.47 -6.14 -5.19
CA MET A 34 -1.02 -4.78 -4.96
C MET A 34 -1.82 -4.10 -3.83
N SER A 35 -3.13 -4.29 -3.80
CA SER A 35 -4.00 -3.69 -2.79
C SER A 35 -3.74 -4.28 -1.41
N SER A 36 -3.49 -5.59 -1.31
CA SER A 36 -3.07 -6.23 -0.05
C SER A 36 -1.74 -5.68 0.45
N PHE A 37 -0.78 -5.49 -0.45
CA PHE A 37 0.52 -4.90 -0.13
C PHE A 37 0.38 -3.48 0.42
N ILE A 38 -0.43 -2.63 -0.22
CA ILE A 38 -0.70 -1.26 0.22
C ILE A 38 -1.33 -1.27 1.62
N VAL A 39 -2.39 -2.05 1.82
CA VAL A 39 -3.07 -2.12 3.13
C VAL A 39 -2.12 -2.61 4.22
N ARG A 40 -1.30 -3.62 3.95
CA ARG A 40 -0.31 -4.12 4.91
C ARG A 40 0.73 -3.05 5.27
N SER A 41 1.21 -2.30 4.28
CA SER A 41 2.16 -1.20 4.48
C SER A 41 1.55 -0.09 5.34
N LEU A 42 0.31 0.33 5.06
CA LEU A 42 -0.42 1.32 5.85
C LEU A 42 -0.66 0.85 7.30
N LYS A 43 -1.00 -0.42 7.50
CA LYS A 43 -1.13 -0.99 8.85
C LYS A 43 0.20 -0.97 9.62
N LYS A 44 1.33 -1.21 8.94
CA LYS A 44 2.66 -1.16 9.54
C LYS A 44 3.02 0.27 9.96
N ILE A 45 2.78 1.26 9.10
CA ILE A 45 2.99 2.69 9.40
C ILE A 45 2.16 3.10 10.63
N ARG A 46 0.86 2.79 10.63
CA ARG A 46 -0.03 3.12 11.75
C ARG A 46 0.42 2.50 13.07
N ARG A 47 0.98 1.28 13.07
CA ARG A 47 1.53 0.66 14.27
C ARG A 47 2.73 1.44 14.79
N ILE A 48 3.67 1.79 13.92
CA ILE A 48 4.84 2.59 14.27
C ILE A 48 4.41 3.93 14.87
N GLU A 49 3.46 4.64 14.24
CA GLU A 49 2.94 5.92 14.76
C GLU A 49 2.25 5.79 16.12
N ASN A 50 1.64 4.64 16.42
CA ASN A 50 0.99 4.40 17.71
C ASN A 50 2.00 4.00 18.80
N ASP A 51 3.00 3.20 18.44
CA ASP A 51 4.06 2.78 19.35
C ASP A 51 4.94 3.99 19.74
N GLU A 52 5.25 4.88 18.78
CA GLU A 52 5.95 6.15 19.03
C GLU A 52 5.16 7.13 19.91
N LYS A 53 3.82 7.07 19.90
CA LYS A 53 2.95 7.89 20.77
C LYS A 53 2.78 7.34 22.19
N SER A 54 3.24 6.11 22.43
CA SER A 54 3.08 5.41 23.72
C SER A 54 4.33 5.51 24.61
N ILE A 55 5.33 6.28 24.19
CA ILE A 55 6.57 6.65 24.90
C ILE A 55 6.46 8.11 25.32
#